data_AF-A0AAW0FBZ2-F1
#
_entry.id   AF-A0AAW0FBZ2-F1
#
_cell.length_a   1.000
_cell.length_b   1.000
_cell.length_c   1.000
_cell.angle_alpha   90.00
_cell.angle_beta   90.00
_cell.angle_gamma   90.00
#
_symmetry.space_group_name_H-M   'P 1'
#
loop_
_entity.id
_entity.type
_entity.pdbx_description
1 polymer ?
#
loop_
_entity_poly.entity_id
_entity_poly.type
_entity_poly.pdbx_seq_one_letter_code
_entity_poly.pdbx_strand_id
1 'polypeptide(L)'
;MNLMNHLLNRPRLKHQRKYLLPRVSINPDEILLDDEEEEVVAPPPPPPPRSQTKFLALDKCLPRRQFLEVIDVDTPPDFVPPNSDSSQPILAYDPEWLAITRAFNTHMPTTRNQLSYPSEAQAREACQRELDWVKAHIFATPQSNGKGIKTIEDVQQFAKTAPAPGEPGADGRQQPPYYPNPQTAAFCAMLDIENKVDLLR
;
A
#
# COMPACT_ATOMS: atom_id res chain seq x y z
N MET A 1 1.94 2.77 -91.89
CA MET A 1 0.86 3.24 -92.78
C MET A 1 0.31 2.04 -93.53
N ASN A 2 -0.79 1.45 -93.07
CA ASN A 2 -1.92 1.05 -93.92
C ASN A 2 -3.01 0.42 -93.05
N LEU A 3 -4.21 0.95 -93.21
CA LEU A 3 -5.44 0.51 -92.56
C LEU A 3 -5.79 -0.91 -92.99
N MET A 4 -6.08 -1.77 -92.01
CA MET A 4 -6.66 -3.10 -92.23
C MET A 4 -8.14 -3.10 -91.85
N ASN A 5 -8.95 -3.15 -92.90
CA ASN A 5 -10.17 -3.95 -93.10
C ASN A 5 -10.83 -4.67 -91.90
N HIS A 6 -12.12 -4.38 -91.79
CA HIS A 6 -13.25 -5.31 -91.82
C HIS A 6 -13.32 -6.55 -90.89
N LEU A 7 -14.43 -6.55 -90.15
CA LEU A 7 -15.37 -7.66 -89.91
C LEU A 7 -15.11 -8.67 -88.78
N LEU A 8 -16.19 -8.82 -87.99
CA LEU A 8 -16.62 -9.96 -87.18
C LEU A 8 -15.98 -10.11 -85.79
N ASN A 9 -16.66 -9.55 -84.77
CA ASN A 9 -17.30 -10.44 -83.79
C ASN A 9 -18.43 -9.75 -83.03
N ARG A 10 -19.67 -10.20 -83.25
CA ARG A 10 -20.84 -9.86 -82.41
C ARG A 10 -20.83 -10.76 -81.17
N PRO A 11 -21.31 -10.27 -80.02
CA PRO A 11 -22.10 -11.14 -79.14
C PRO A 11 -23.49 -10.57 -78.84
N ARG A 12 -24.49 -11.34 -79.32
CA ARG A 12 -25.77 -11.69 -78.71
C ARG A 12 -26.62 -10.58 -78.05
N LEU A 13 -27.62 -10.11 -78.81
CA LEU A 13 -28.89 -9.62 -78.27
C LEU A 13 -29.59 -10.75 -77.48
N LYS A 14 -29.64 -10.63 -76.16
CA LYS A 14 -30.56 -11.43 -75.33
C LYS A 14 -31.86 -10.63 -75.18
N HIS A 15 -32.95 -11.28 -75.53
CA HIS A 15 -34.33 -10.80 -75.44
C HIS A 15 -34.61 -10.11 -74.09
N GLN A 16 -35.18 -8.91 -74.14
CA GLN A 16 -35.88 -8.34 -73.00
C GLN A 16 -37.17 -9.15 -72.76
N ARG A 17 -37.17 -9.99 -71.73
CA ARG A 17 -38.41 -10.38 -71.05
C ARG A 17 -38.52 -9.51 -69.81
N LYS A 18 -39.58 -8.69 -69.76
CA LYS A 18 -39.99 -7.98 -68.55
C LYS A 18 -40.38 -9.04 -67.51
N TYR A 19 -39.54 -9.27 -66.52
CA TYR A 19 -39.93 -10.01 -65.33
C TYR A 19 -40.60 -9.01 -64.39
N LEU A 20 -41.93 -9.12 -64.30
CA LEU A 20 -42.68 -8.55 -63.17
C LEU A 20 -42.13 -9.22 -61.91
N LEU A 21 -41.56 -8.44 -61.00
CA LEU A 21 -41.21 -8.93 -59.68
C LEU A 21 -42.51 -9.38 -58.98
N PRO A 22 -42.53 -10.54 -58.31
CA PRO A 22 -43.69 -10.92 -57.49
C PRO A 22 -43.92 -9.82 -56.46
N ARG A 23 -45.20 -9.44 -56.25
CA ARG A 23 -45.56 -8.67 -55.06
C ARG A 23 -45.14 -9.51 -53.86
N VAL A 24 -44.16 -9.03 -53.09
CA VAL A 24 -43.85 -9.59 -51.78
C VAL A 24 -45.13 -9.50 -50.97
N SER A 25 -45.74 -10.64 -50.64
CA SER A 25 -46.82 -10.67 -49.66
C SER A 25 -46.19 -10.29 -48.34
N ILE A 26 -46.39 -9.05 -47.90
CA ILE A 26 -46.03 -8.61 -46.55
C ILE A 26 -46.82 -9.51 -45.62
N ASN A 27 -46.11 -10.35 -44.87
CA ASN A 27 -46.75 -11.21 -43.90
C ASN A 27 -47.23 -10.28 -42.77
N PRO A 28 -48.54 -10.21 -42.46
CA PRO A 28 -49.03 -9.28 -41.44
C PRO A 28 -48.48 -9.57 -40.03
N ASP A 29 -47.88 -10.75 -39.84
CA ASP A 29 -47.20 -11.15 -38.60
C ASP A 29 -45.68 -10.89 -38.61
N GLU A 30 -45.14 -10.23 -39.65
CA GLU A 30 -43.72 -9.83 -39.70
C GLU A 30 -43.48 -8.68 -38.71
N ILE A 31 -42.88 -9.02 -37.57
CA ILE A 31 -42.42 -8.03 -36.58
C ILE A 31 -41.25 -7.30 -37.22
N LEU A 32 -41.43 -6.01 -37.54
CA LEU A 32 -40.32 -5.12 -37.83
C LEU A 32 -39.52 -5.02 -36.54
N LEU A 33 -38.33 -5.62 -36.54
CA LEU A 33 -37.32 -5.29 -35.55
C LEU A 33 -36.89 -3.87 -35.88
N ASP A 34 -37.63 -2.91 -35.34
CA ASP A 34 -37.17 -1.54 -35.24
C ASP A 34 -35.84 -1.65 -34.52
N ASP A 35 -34.75 -1.29 -35.19
CA ASP A 35 -33.41 -1.22 -34.60
C ASP A 35 -33.42 -0.12 -33.53
N GLU A 36 -34.08 -0.35 -32.40
CA GLU A 36 -33.70 0.28 -31.14
C GLU A 36 -32.32 -0.30 -30.84
N GLU A 37 -31.28 0.43 -31.26
CA GLU A 37 -29.95 0.29 -30.71
C GLU A 37 -30.06 0.55 -29.20
N GLU A 38 -30.43 -0.48 -28.43
CA GLU A 38 -30.15 -0.53 -27.01
C GLU A 38 -28.64 -0.33 -26.90
N GLU A 39 -28.20 0.85 -26.44
CA GLU A 39 -26.82 1.07 -26.05
C GLU A 39 -26.44 -0.08 -25.11
N VAL A 40 -25.68 -1.03 -25.64
CA VAL A 40 -25.14 -2.15 -24.88
C VAL A 40 -24.25 -1.53 -23.82
N VAL A 41 -24.80 -1.37 -22.62
CA VAL A 41 -24.11 -0.84 -21.45
C VAL A 41 -22.81 -1.61 -21.34
N ALA A 42 -21.69 -0.89 -21.46
CA ALA A 42 -20.37 -1.49 -21.40
C ALA A 42 -20.30 -2.39 -20.15
N PRO A 43 -19.76 -3.62 -20.27
CA PRO A 43 -19.67 -4.52 -19.13
C PRO A 43 -18.97 -3.79 -17.98
N PRO A 44 -19.45 -3.98 -16.73
CA PRO A 44 -18.88 -3.29 -15.59
C PRO A 44 -17.36 -3.53 -15.56
N PRO A 45 -16.56 -2.52 -15.19
CA PRO A 45 -15.12 -2.65 -15.14
C PRO A 45 -14.75 -3.87 -14.27
N PRO A 46 -13.70 -4.63 -14.66
CA PRO A 46 -13.30 -5.79 -13.92
C PRO A 46 -13.08 -5.42 -12.45
N PRO A 47 -13.54 -6.25 -11.50
CA PRO A 47 -13.34 -5.97 -10.09
C PRO A 47 -11.85 -5.76 -9.82
N PRO A 48 -11.49 -4.84 -8.92
CA PRO A 48 -10.09 -4.59 -8.60
C PRO A 48 -9.39 -5.91 -8.23
N PRO A 49 -8.10 -6.06 -8.59
CA PRO A 49 -7.36 -7.29 -8.30
C PRO A 49 -7.49 -7.61 -6.81
N ARG A 50 -7.87 -8.85 -6.51
CA ARG A 50 -8.07 -9.30 -5.13
C ARG A 50 -6.76 -9.15 -4.37
N SER A 51 -6.80 -8.49 -3.23
CA SER A 51 -5.67 -8.44 -2.30
C SER A 51 -5.23 -9.87 -1.97
N GLN A 52 -3.97 -10.19 -2.24
CA GLN A 52 -3.38 -11.49 -1.92
C GLN A 52 -2.57 -11.38 -0.62
N THR A 53 -2.84 -12.25 0.33
CA THR A 53 -2.01 -12.43 1.52
C THR A 53 -1.28 -13.76 1.41
N LYS A 54 0.06 -13.74 1.46
CA LYS A 54 0.90 -14.94 1.47
C LYS A 54 1.32 -15.23 2.90
N PHE A 55 0.86 -16.36 3.45
CA PHE A 55 1.19 -16.77 4.81
C PHE A 55 2.51 -17.54 4.81
N LEU A 56 3.46 -17.09 5.61
CA LEU A 56 4.74 -17.75 5.86
C LEU A 56 4.81 -18.19 7.33
N ALA A 57 5.10 -19.47 7.55
CA ALA A 57 5.37 -20.03 8.88
C ALA A 57 6.83 -20.53 8.94
N LEU A 58 7.63 -19.92 9.82
CA LEU A 58 9.01 -20.29 10.09
C LEU A 58 9.13 -21.14 11.35
N ASP A 59 10.05 -22.10 11.33
CA ASP A 59 10.38 -22.93 12.49
C ASP A 59 11.34 -22.23 13.47
N LYS A 60 11.50 -22.82 14.67
CA LYS A 60 12.57 -22.45 15.59
C LYS A 60 13.94 -22.76 14.97
N CYS A 61 14.95 -21.97 15.33
CA CYS A 61 16.36 -22.10 14.94
C CYS A 61 17.05 -23.36 15.54
N LEU A 62 16.47 -24.53 15.29
CA LEU A 62 17.00 -25.83 15.69
C LEU A 62 17.63 -26.55 14.49
N PRO A 63 18.55 -27.50 14.74
CA PRO A 63 19.15 -28.28 13.66
C PRO A 63 18.09 -28.93 12.77
N ARG A 64 18.30 -28.84 11.45
CA ARG A 64 17.44 -29.46 10.41
C ARG A 64 15.99 -28.94 10.35
N ARG A 65 15.75 -27.68 10.70
CA ARG A 65 14.43 -27.02 10.56
C ARG A 65 14.49 -25.82 9.61
N GLN A 66 13.34 -25.44 9.04
CA GLN A 66 13.21 -24.30 8.13
C GLN A 66 12.88 -23.03 8.91
N PHE A 67 13.91 -22.36 9.44
CA PHE A 67 13.75 -21.20 10.32
C PHE A 67 14.03 -19.86 9.64
N LEU A 68 14.42 -19.85 8.38
CA LEU A 68 14.76 -18.64 7.63
C LEU A 68 14.24 -18.72 6.19
N GLU A 69 13.64 -17.64 5.74
CA GLU A 69 13.25 -17.39 4.35
C GLU A 69 13.78 -16.00 3.96
N VAL A 70 14.22 -15.87 2.71
CA VAL A 70 14.65 -14.59 2.13
C VAL A 70 13.64 -14.23 1.06
N ILE A 71 13.04 -13.04 1.19
CA ILE A 71 12.07 -12.49 0.25
C ILE A 71 12.64 -11.16 -0.25
N ASP A 72 12.71 -11.02 -1.57
CA ASP A 72 13.09 -9.77 -2.21
C ASP A 72 11.86 -8.88 -2.38
N VAL A 73 11.94 -7.66 -1.87
CA VAL A 73 10.89 -6.65 -1.96
C VAL A 73 11.52 -5.37 -2.49
N ASP A 74 10.92 -4.80 -3.52
CA ASP A 74 11.40 -3.55 -4.11
C ASP A 74 11.25 -2.40 -3.11
N THR A 75 12.32 -1.61 -2.97
CA THR A 75 12.30 -0.41 -2.12
C THR A 75 11.64 0.74 -2.86
N PRO A 76 10.63 1.41 -2.28
CA PRO A 76 10.03 2.57 -2.92
C PRO A 76 11.07 3.69 -3.14
N PRO A 77 10.99 4.47 -4.24
CA PRO A 77 12.01 5.47 -4.58
C PRO A 77 12.29 6.50 -3.48
N ASP A 78 11.25 6.85 -2.71
CA ASP A 78 11.32 7.82 -1.63
C ASP A 78 12.15 7.35 -0.43
N PHE A 79 12.35 6.03 -0.30
CA PHE A 79 13.11 5.39 0.78
C PHE A 79 14.51 4.96 0.36
N VAL A 80 14.98 5.42 -0.81
CA VAL A 80 16.35 5.24 -1.28
C VAL A 80 17.15 6.52 -0.98
N PRO A 81 18.35 6.42 -0.36
CA PRO A 81 19.17 7.59 -0.10
C PRO A 81 19.62 8.27 -1.41
N PRO A 82 19.56 9.61 -1.51
CA PRO A 82 19.77 10.32 -2.78
C PRO A 82 21.20 10.26 -3.34
N ASN A 83 22.17 9.60 -2.68
CA ASN A 83 23.57 9.51 -3.11
C ASN A 83 24.27 8.22 -2.65
N SER A 84 23.55 7.12 -2.43
CA SER A 84 24.19 5.86 -2.02
C SER A 84 24.37 4.90 -3.19
N ASP A 85 25.61 4.45 -3.41
CA ASP A 85 25.92 3.22 -4.16
C ASP A 85 25.36 1.96 -3.47
N SER A 86 24.91 2.13 -2.22
CA SER A 86 24.24 1.14 -1.39
C SER A 86 22.74 1.16 -1.66
N SER A 87 22.16 0.01 -2.01
CA SER A 87 20.72 -0.22 -2.15
C SER A 87 20.00 -0.37 -0.81
N GLN A 88 20.53 0.20 0.28
CA GLN A 88 19.94 0.02 1.61
C GLN A 88 18.73 0.93 1.78
N PRO A 89 17.57 0.36 2.17
CA PRO A 89 16.38 1.15 2.45
C PRO A 89 16.57 2.01 3.71
N ILE A 90 15.96 3.20 3.70
CA ILE A 90 15.91 4.09 4.86
C ILE A 90 14.83 3.61 5.81
N LEU A 91 15.13 3.56 7.11
CA LEU A 91 14.12 3.34 8.14
C LEU A 91 13.49 4.68 8.55
N ALA A 92 12.17 4.77 8.46
CA ALA A 92 11.41 5.96 8.80
C ALA A 92 10.18 5.63 9.64
N TYR A 93 9.64 6.63 10.32
CA TYR A 93 8.42 6.49 11.07
C TYR A 93 7.19 6.55 10.17
N ASP A 94 6.26 5.65 10.46
CA ASP A 94 4.92 5.64 9.88
C ASP A 94 4.00 6.61 10.65
N PRO A 95 3.31 7.53 9.96
CA PRO A 95 2.49 8.55 10.63
C PRO A 95 1.30 7.96 11.40
N GLU A 96 0.65 6.92 10.86
CA GLU A 96 -0.46 6.23 11.52
C GLU A 96 0.01 5.52 12.80
N TRP A 97 1.17 4.85 12.74
CA TRP A 97 1.76 4.20 13.92
C TRP A 97 2.14 5.22 15.01
N LEU A 98 2.70 6.37 14.63
CA LEU A 98 2.98 7.46 15.57
C LEU A 98 1.69 8.00 16.21
N ALA A 99 0.63 8.19 15.41
CA ALA A 99 -0.66 8.67 15.88
C ALA A 99 -1.30 7.70 16.89
N ILE A 100 -1.31 6.40 16.58
CA ILE A 100 -1.80 5.35 17.48
C ILE A 100 -0.98 5.36 18.78
N THR A 101 0.34 5.41 18.67
CA THR A 101 1.23 5.43 19.83
C THR A 101 0.94 6.62 20.73
N ARG A 102 0.78 7.82 20.16
CA ARG A 102 0.43 9.04 20.91
C ARG A 102 -0.98 8.93 21.54
N ALA A 103 -1.98 8.48 20.78
CA ALA A 103 -3.36 8.36 21.25
C ALA A 103 -3.50 7.40 22.44
N PHE A 104 -2.73 6.31 22.42
CA PHE A 104 -2.80 5.27 23.45
C PHE A 104 -1.75 5.39 24.54
N ASN A 105 -0.85 6.38 24.50
CA ASN A 105 0.14 6.59 25.56
C ASN A 105 -0.54 6.77 26.93
N THR A 106 -1.67 7.48 27.00
CA THR A 106 -2.46 7.67 28.23
C THR A 106 -3.01 6.35 28.80
N HIS A 107 -3.28 5.37 27.93
CA HIS A 107 -3.80 4.05 28.27
C HIS A 107 -2.70 3.02 28.59
N MET A 108 -1.42 3.39 28.48
CA MET A 108 -0.31 2.54 28.93
C MET A 108 -0.33 2.44 30.47
N PRO A 109 -0.59 1.25 31.04
CA PRO A 109 -0.63 1.07 32.49
C PRO A 109 0.80 1.09 33.05
N THR A 110 0.99 1.79 34.16
CA THR A 110 2.24 1.79 34.95
C THR A 110 2.12 0.93 36.21
N THR A 111 0.98 0.28 36.40
CA THR A 111 0.73 -0.64 37.51
C THR A 111 0.35 -2.01 36.98
N ARG A 112 0.18 -2.99 37.87
CA ARG A 112 -0.28 -4.34 37.49
C ARG A 112 -1.72 -4.36 36.98
N ASN A 113 -2.50 -3.31 37.22
CA ASN A 113 -3.90 -3.24 36.82
C ASN A 113 -4.02 -2.67 35.41
N GLN A 114 -4.70 -3.42 34.54
CA GLN A 114 -4.99 -2.97 33.18
C GLN A 114 -6.01 -1.83 33.20
N LEU A 115 -5.74 -0.76 32.44
CA LEU A 115 -6.70 0.31 32.23
C LEU A 115 -7.76 -0.12 31.23
N SER A 116 -8.99 0.37 31.42
CA SER A 116 -10.05 0.21 30.43
C SER A 116 -9.71 0.98 29.16
N TYR A 117 -9.88 0.32 28.02
CA TYR A 117 -9.74 0.97 26.72
C TYR A 117 -11.03 1.72 26.35
N PRO A 118 -10.90 2.79 25.53
CA PRO A 118 -12.07 3.47 24.97
C PRO A 118 -12.84 2.54 24.03
N SER A 119 -14.09 2.88 23.73
CA SER A 119 -14.83 2.21 22.67
C SER A 119 -14.13 2.37 21.32
N GLU A 120 -14.44 1.49 20.35
CA GLU A 120 -13.81 1.55 19.02
C GLU A 120 -14.02 2.91 18.35
N ALA A 121 -15.23 3.49 18.43
CA ALA A 121 -15.52 4.79 17.85
C ALA A 121 -14.64 5.90 18.46
N GLN A 122 -14.52 5.91 19.79
CA GLN A 122 -13.66 6.86 20.51
C GLN A 122 -12.18 6.64 20.20
N ALA A 123 -11.73 5.39 20.10
CA ALA A 123 -10.36 5.05 19.71
C ALA A 123 -10.03 5.59 18.31
N ARG A 124 -10.94 5.40 17.34
CA ARG A 124 -10.77 5.90 15.97
C ARG A 124 -10.70 7.41 15.92
N GLU A 125 -11.59 8.10 16.64
CA GLU A 125 -11.58 9.56 16.75
C GLU A 125 -10.27 10.06 17.38
N ALA A 126 -9.80 9.38 18.43
CA ALA A 126 -8.53 9.73 19.08
C ALA A 126 -7.34 9.55 18.13
N CYS A 127 -7.24 8.42 17.44
CA CYS A 127 -6.18 8.19 16.45
C CYS A 127 -6.23 9.22 15.32
N GLN A 128 -7.41 9.59 14.83
CA GLN A 128 -7.54 10.59 13.76
C GLN A 128 -7.03 11.96 14.22
N ARG A 129 -7.42 12.39 15.43
CA ARG A 129 -6.96 13.65 16.02
C ARG A 129 -5.44 13.67 16.21
N GLU A 130 -4.85 12.58 16.70
CA GLU A 130 -3.39 12.50 16.82
C GLU A 130 -2.70 12.40 15.46
N LEU A 131 -3.31 11.80 14.45
CA LEU A 131 -2.78 11.75 13.09
C LEU A 131 -2.68 13.16 12.49
N ASP A 132 -3.71 13.97 12.67
CA ASP A 132 -3.70 15.38 12.24
C ASP A 132 -2.59 16.16 12.96
N TRP A 133 -2.42 15.92 14.27
CA TRP A 133 -1.31 16.51 15.05
C TRP A 133 0.06 16.06 14.52
N VAL A 134 0.26 14.76 14.29
CA VAL A 134 1.51 14.17 13.80
C VAL A 134 1.88 14.76 12.43
N LYS A 135 0.91 14.85 11.51
CA LYS A 135 1.12 15.47 10.20
C LYS A 135 1.58 16.92 10.33
N ALA A 136 0.93 17.70 11.21
CA ALA A 136 1.26 19.10 11.41
C ALA A 136 2.59 19.36 12.15
N HIS A 137 2.94 18.53 13.13
CA HIS A 137 4.06 18.79 14.05
C HIS A 137 5.33 17.98 13.76
N ILE A 138 5.21 16.85 13.07
CA ILE A 138 6.36 16.00 12.74
C ILE A 138 6.67 16.11 11.25
N PHE A 139 5.67 15.97 10.39
CA PHE A 139 5.88 15.85 8.94
C PHE A 139 5.82 17.17 8.17
N ALA A 140 5.11 18.19 8.66
CA ALA A 140 5.08 19.52 8.05
C ALA A 140 6.24 20.44 8.49
N THR A 141 7.14 19.96 9.35
CA THR A 141 8.28 20.73 9.82
C THR A 141 9.38 20.84 8.75
N PRO A 142 10.16 21.94 8.70
CA PRO A 142 11.29 22.07 7.79
C PRO A 142 12.32 20.93 7.91
N GLN A 143 12.37 20.29 9.09
CA GLN A 143 13.26 19.16 9.38
C GLN A 143 12.84 17.83 8.75
N SER A 144 11.65 17.71 8.12
CA SER A 144 11.22 16.49 7.40
C SER A 144 11.80 16.37 5.98
N ASN A 145 12.90 17.08 5.72
CA ASN A 145 13.58 17.21 4.42
C ASN A 145 12.66 17.64 3.27
N GLY A 146 11.48 18.22 3.56
CA GLY A 146 10.48 18.62 2.56
C GLY A 146 9.84 17.45 1.81
N LYS A 147 10.16 16.19 2.16
CA LYS A 147 9.68 14.98 1.49
C LYS A 147 8.52 14.30 2.23
N GLY A 148 8.13 14.82 3.40
CA GLY A 148 7.11 14.17 4.23
C GLY A 148 7.59 12.84 4.82
N ILE A 149 8.90 12.68 5.01
CA ILE A 149 9.52 11.49 5.61
C ILE A 149 10.26 11.93 6.87
N LYS A 150 10.07 11.19 7.95
CA LYS A 150 10.80 11.37 9.21
C LYS A 150 11.63 10.12 9.47
N THR A 151 12.95 10.20 9.29
CA THR A 151 13.81 9.02 9.44
C THR A 151 14.01 8.69 10.93
N ILE A 152 14.37 7.44 11.23
CA ILE A 152 14.72 7.05 12.60
C ILE A 152 15.94 7.85 13.08
N GLU A 153 16.92 8.07 12.22
CA GLU A 153 18.17 8.76 12.52
C GLU A 153 17.97 10.24 12.89
N ASP A 154 16.92 10.89 12.36
CA ASP A 154 16.53 12.27 12.71
C ASP A 154 16.11 12.44 14.18
N VAL A 155 15.93 11.32 14.90
CA VAL A 155 15.33 11.29 16.24
C VAL A 155 16.19 10.48 17.20
N GLN A 156 16.48 9.23 16.85
CA GLN A 156 17.15 8.28 17.72
C GLN A 156 18.60 8.10 17.28
N GLN A 157 19.52 8.42 18.19
CA GLN A 157 20.93 8.07 18.04
C GLN A 157 21.21 6.80 18.85
N PHE A 158 21.43 5.69 18.15
CA PHE A 158 21.65 4.39 18.78
C PHE A 158 22.94 4.41 19.59
N ALA A 159 22.80 4.07 20.87
CA ALA A 159 23.86 4.03 21.85
C ALA A 159 23.57 2.88 22.79
N LYS A 160 24.63 2.21 23.25
CA LYS A 160 24.52 1.12 24.21
C LYS A 160 23.98 1.63 25.55
N THR A 161 22.86 1.08 25.99
CA THR A 161 22.16 1.51 27.22
C THR A 161 22.45 0.60 28.43
N ALA A 162 22.82 -0.66 28.20
CA ALA A 162 23.13 -1.63 29.25
C ALA A 162 24.41 -2.43 28.93
N PRO A 163 25.07 -3.01 29.94
CA PRO A 163 26.22 -3.91 29.74
C PRO A 163 25.86 -5.12 28.88
N ALA A 164 26.79 -5.54 28.02
CA ALA A 164 26.66 -6.75 27.23
C ALA A 164 27.00 -8.00 28.08
N PRO A 165 26.52 -9.20 27.69
CA PRO A 165 26.91 -10.44 28.36
C PRO A 165 28.45 -10.58 28.44
N GLY A 166 28.98 -10.81 29.64
CA GLY A 166 30.42 -10.94 29.89
C GLY A 166 31.14 -9.65 30.25
N GLU A 167 30.47 -8.49 30.21
CA GLU A 167 31.04 -7.24 30.69
C GLU A 167 30.83 -7.04 32.20
N PRO A 168 31.67 -6.21 32.85
CA PRO A 168 31.44 -5.79 34.23
C PRO A 168 30.03 -5.17 34.40
N GLY A 169 29.23 -5.71 35.32
CA GLY A 169 27.85 -5.30 35.56
C GLY A 169 26.77 -6.19 34.93
N ALA A 170 27.16 -7.18 34.12
CA ALA A 170 26.25 -8.18 33.53
C ALA A 170 26.14 -9.46 34.39
N ASP A 171 26.00 -9.34 35.72
CA ASP A 171 25.79 -10.52 36.59
C ASP A 171 24.40 -11.11 36.38
N GLY A 172 24.33 -12.28 35.74
CA GLY A 172 23.08 -12.98 35.43
C GLY A 172 22.34 -13.54 36.65
N ARG A 173 22.89 -13.42 37.86
CA ARG A 173 22.24 -13.88 39.10
C ARG A 173 21.43 -12.79 39.81
N GLN A 174 21.45 -11.56 39.31
CA GLN A 174 20.76 -10.43 39.92
C GLN A 174 19.81 -9.79 38.92
N GLN A 175 18.74 -9.17 39.43
CA GLN A 175 17.88 -8.34 38.59
C GLN A 175 18.72 -7.15 38.10
N PRO A 176 18.82 -6.91 36.77
CA PRO A 176 19.53 -5.75 36.27
C PRO A 176 18.92 -4.46 36.83
N PRO A 177 19.73 -3.45 37.17
CA PRO A 177 19.20 -2.15 37.51
C PRO A 177 18.53 -1.54 36.28
N TYR A 178 17.70 -0.53 36.51
CA TYR A 178 17.14 0.26 35.43
C TYR A 178 18.23 1.08 34.73
N TYR A 179 18.19 1.09 33.40
CA TYR A 179 19.09 1.85 32.55
C TYR A 179 18.29 2.87 31.73
N PRO A 180 18.51 4.18 31.90
CA PRO A 180 17.90 5.20 31.07
C PRO A 180 18.20 4.97 29.60
N ASN A 181 17.18 5.06 28.76
CA ASN A 181 17.31 4.87 27.33
C ASN A 181 17.16 6.21 26.60
N PRO A 182 18.25 6.83 26.12
CA PRO A 182 18.19 8.10 25.40
C PRO A 182 17.45 7.99 24.07
N GLN A 183 17.38 6.79 23.46
CA GLN A 183 16.58 6.56 22.26
C GLN A 183 15.08 6.63 22.57
N THR A 184 14.63 6.00 23.67
CA THR A 184 13.24 6.11 24.16
C THR A 184 12.90 7.54 24.55
N ALA A 185 13.79 8.22 25.27
CA ALA A 185 13.59 9.61 25.66
C ALA A 185 13.46 10.54 24.43
N ALA A 186 14.32 10.39 23.41
CA ALA A 186 14.24 11.16 22.18
C ALA A 186 12.95 10.88 21.39
N PHE A 187 12.53 9.61 21.34
CA PHE A 187 11.27 9.22 20.71
C PHE A 187 10.05 9.85 21.40
N CYS A 188 9.97 9.76 22.74
CA CYS A 188 8.89 10.37 23.51
C CYS A 188 8.89 11.90 23.37
N ALA A 189 10.08 12.53 23.37
CA ALA A 189 10.21 13.97 23.17
C ALA A 189 9.73 14.41 21.77
N MET A 190 10.09 13.68 20.71
CA MET A 190 9.57 13.96 19.36
C MET A 190 8.05 13.86 19.31
N LEU A 191 7.48 12.82 19.91
CA LEU A 191 6.03 12.62 19.93
C LEU A 191 5.31 13.52 20.93
N ASP A 192 6.01 14.35 21.70
CA ASP A 192 5.44 15.17 22.79
C ASP A 192 4.58 14.34 23.76
N ILE A 193 5.09 13.17 24.16
CA ILE A 193 4.44 12.28 25.12
C ILE A 193 5.32 12.02 26.34
N GLU A 194 4.67 11.72 27.46
CA GLU A 194 5.34 11.32 28.68
C GLU A 194 6.12 10.01 28.49
N ASN A 195 7.40 10.00 28.85
CA ASN A 195 8.18 8.77 28.92
C ASN A 195 7.86 8.00 30.20
N LYS A 196 6.79 7.20 30.16
CA LYS A 196 6.31 6.41 31.30
C LYS A 196 7.29 5.32 31.76
N VAL A 197 8.24 4.90 30.91
CA VAL A 197 9.24 3.89 31.25
C VAL A 197 10.27 4.44 32.23
N ASP A 198 10.66 5.70 32.07
CA ASP A 198 11.68 6.36 32.89
C ASP A 198 11.14 6.90 34.23
N LEU A 199 9.81 6.92 34.40
CA LEU A 199 9.14 7.45 35.58
C LEU A 199 8.86 6.39 36.66
N LEU A 200 8.91 5.11 36.29
CA LEU A 200 8.69 4.00 37.21
C LEU A 200 9.93 3.78 38.07
N ARG A 201 9.96 4.45 39.22
CA ARG A 201 10.97 4.33 40.28
C ARG A 201 10.50 3.42 41.41
#